data_AF-A0A8J8EBH6-F1
#
_entry.id   AF-A0A8J8EBH6-F1
#
_cell.length_a   1.000
_cell.length_b   1.000
_cell.length_c   1.000
_cell.angle_alpha   90.00
_cell.angle_beta   90.00
_cell.angle_gamma   90.00
#
_symmetry.space_group_name_H-M   'P 1'
#
loop_
_entity.id
_entity.type
_entity.pdbx_description
1 polymer ?
#
loop_
_entity_poly.entity_id
_entity_poly.type
_entity_poly.pdbx_seq_one_letter_code
_entity_poly.pdbx_strand_id
1 'polypeptide(L)'
;MRYIKLSSENFEKFFNSLKALGKVYGPVKKGNIYSFQEVQRAEEMSLDYNRTMLPPKKFFVMPRDTILRLKNGRWENGINDEPFVLFGVHSCDIHGLKI
;
A
#
# COMPACT_ATOMS: atom_id res chain seq x y z
N MET A 1 5.36 0.99 -20.83
CA MET A 1 5.50 1.40 -19.42
C MET A 1 6.25 2.72 -19.39
N ARG A 2 5.62 3.81 -18.94
CA ARG A 2 6.29 5.11 -18.81
C ARG A 2 7.03 5.12 -17.48
N TYR A 3 8.34 5.41 -17.51
CA TYR A 3 9.09 5.65 -16.28
C TYR A 3 9.49 7.13 -16.23
N ILE A 4 9.50 7.68 -15.03
CA ILE A 4 9.93 9.05 -14.75
C ILE A 4 11.00 8.92 -13.66
N LYS A 5 12.10 9.66 -13.80
CA LYS A 5 13.15 9.70 -12.80
C LYS A 5 12.89 10.85 -11.84
N LEU A 6 13.02 10.60 -10.55
CA LEU A 6 12.95 11.59 -9.49
C LEU A 6 14.36 11.78 -8.91
N SER A 7 14.81 13.03 -8.76
CA SER A 7 16.02 13.31 -7.97
C SER A 7 15.79 12.89 -6.52
N SER A 8 16.80 12.28 -5.89
CA SER A 8 16.73 11.86 -4.49
C SER A 8 16.39 13.01 -3.53
N GLU A 9 16.82 14.23 -3.85
CA GLU A 9 16.50 15.44 -3.08
C GLU A 9 14.98 15.74 -3.02
N ASN A 10 14.23 15.31 -4.03
CA ASN A 10 12.78 15.50 -4.09
C ASN A 10 11.98 14.32 -3.51
N PHE A 11 12.66 13.29 -2.99
CA PHE A 11 12.00 12.08 -2.50
C PHE A 11 11.02 12.36 -1.37
N GLU A 12 11.45 13.11 -0.35
CA GLU A 12 10.59 13.49 0.78
C GLU A 12 9.38 14.30 0.33
N LYS A 13 9.59 15.28 -0.56
CA LYS A 13 8.50 16.11 -1.08
C LYS A 13 7.48 15.27 -1.85
N PHE A 14 7.96 14.30 -2.64
CA PHE A 14 7.10 13.37 -3.38
C PHE A 14 6.34 12.44 -2.44
N PHE A 15 7.00 11.84 -1.45
CA PHE A 15 6.33 10.98 -0.47
C PHE A 15 5.22 11.74 0.26
N ASN A 16 5.49 12.97 0.70
CA ASN A 16 4.51 13.78 1.41
C ASN A 16 3.34 14.22 0.53
N SER A 17 3.54 14.45 -0.77
CA SER A 17 2.42 14.78 -1.67
C SER A 17 1.46 13.61 -1.89
N LEU A 18 1.95 12.36 -1.79
CA LEU A 18 1.12 11.16 -1.94
C LEU A 18 0.11 10.99 -0.79
N LYS A 19 0.39 11.53 0.39
CA LYS A 19 -0.54 11.48 1.54
C LYS A 19 -1.85 12.21 1.27
N ALA A 20 -1.86 13.18 0.35
CA ALA A 20 -3.08 13.86 -0.08
C ALA A 20 -4.01 12.96 -0.91
N LEU A 21 -3.51 11.85 -1.45
CA LEU A 21 -4.29 10.87 -2.22
C LEU A 21 -4.95 9.80 -1.34
N GLY A 22 -4.43 9.59 -0.12
CA GLY A 22 -4.91 8.55 0.78
C GLY A 22 -3.79 8.00 1.68
N LYS A 23 -4.09 6.90 2.36
CA LYS A 23 -3.13 6.20 3.22
C LYS A 23 -1.97 5.67 2.38
N VAL A 24 -0.74 5.89 2.83
CA VAL A 24 0.45 5.40 2.15
C VAL A 24 0.94 4.13 2.84
N TYR A 25 1.03 3.05 2.06
CA TYR A 25 1.56 1.76 2.50
C TYR A 25 2.90 1.51 1.84
N GLY A 26 3.93 1.23 2.63
CA GLY A 26 5.29 0.95 2.15
C GLY A 26 5.86 -0.33 2.77
N PRO A 27 6.93 -0.90 2.18
CA PRO A 27 7.60 -2.07 2.73
C PRO A 27 8.29 -1.70 4.04
N VAL A 28 7.93 -2.37 5.15
CA VAL A 28 8.54 -2.16 6.47
C VAL A 28 9.15 -3.46 6.95
N LYS A 29 10.38 -3.40 7.47
CA LYS A 29 11.05 -4.55 8.10
C LYS A 29 10.43 -4.88 9.45
N LYS A 30 10.05 -6.14 9.66
CA LYS A 30 9.57 -6.70 10.92
C LYS A 30 10.39 -7.96 11.23
N GLY A 31 11.41 -7.81 12.07
CA GLY A 31 12.38 -8.89 12.30
C GLY A 31 13.10 -9.27 11.00
N ASN A 32 12.92 -10.53 10.57
CA ASN A 32 13.58 -11.09 9.38
C ASN A 32 12.71 -11.02 8.11
N ILE A 33 11.51 -10.46 8.19
CA ILE A 33 10.57 -10.37 7.07
C ILE A 33 10.23 -8.92 6.74
N TYR A 34 9.76 -8.69 5.52
CA TYR A 34 9.20 -7.40 5.11
C TYR A 34 7.70 -7.53 4.91
N SER A 35 6.96 -6.48 5.23
CA SER A 35 5.52 -6.43 4.99
C SER A 35 5.12 -5.01 4.63
N PHE A 36 4.16 -4.86 3.73
CA PHE A 36 3.54 -3.56 3.48
C PHE A 36 2.70 -3.15 4.69
N GLN A 37 3.04 -2.01 5.28
CA GLN A 37 2.36 -1.37 6.41
C GLN A 37 2.11 0.10 6.12
N GLU A 38 1.14 0.69 6.82
CA GLU A 38 0.92 2.13 6.75
C GLU A 38 2.16 2.85 7.29
N VAL A 39 2.63 3.86 6.57
CA VAL A 39 3.84 4.62 6.91
C VAL A 39 3.53 6.11 6.96
N GLN A 40 4.02 6.77 8.01
CA GLN A 40 3.82 8.22 8.19
C GLN A 40 5.03 9.04 7.77
N ARG A 41 6.22 8.45 7.74
CA ARG A 41 7.45 9.10 7.28
C ARG A 41 8.21 8.18 6.33
N ALA A 42 8.95 8.76 5.39
CA ALA A 42 9.54 7.96 4.34
C ALA A 42 10.66 7.05 4.85
N GLU A 43 11.32 7.42 5.96
CA GLU A 43 12.38 6.64 6.60
C GLU A 43 11.87 5.37 7.30
N GLU A 44 10.55 5.23 7.47
CA GLU A 44 9.93 4.00 7.97
C GLU A 44 9.98 2.87 6.91
N MET A 45 10.16 3.22 5.64
CA MET A 45 10.21 2.27 4.54
C MET A 45 11.61 1.68 4.35
N SER A 46 11.66 0.37 4.10
CA SER A 46 12.85 -0.36 3.65
C SER A 46 12.73 -0.64 2.15
N LEU A 47 13.20 0.29 1.33
CA LEU A 47 13.10 0.20 -0.14
C LEU A 47 14.09 -0.79 -0.78
N ASP A 48 15.05 -1.27 -0.01
CA ASP A 48 16.04 -2.28 -0.38
C ASP A 48 15.56 -3.72 -0.09
N TYR A 49 14.25 -3.91 0.16
CA TYR A 49 13.67 -5.22 0.43
C TYR A 49 13.70 -6.12 -0.82
N ASN A 50 13.88 -7.43 -0.62
CA ASN A 50 13.84 -8.40 -1.72
C ASN A 50 12.41 -8.91 -2.01
N ARG A 51 11.69 -9.27 -0.93
CA ARG A 51 10.32 -9.80 -0.99
C ARG A 51 9.57 -9.52 0.30
N THR A 52 8.26 -9.40 0.21
CA THR A 52 7.39 -9.36 1.40
C THR A 52 6.89 -10.76 1.78
N MET A 53 6.50 -10.92 3.04
CA MET A 53 5.85 -12.14 3.53
C MET A 53 4.50 -12.37 2.84
N LEU A 54 3.71 -11.31 2.69
CA LEU A 54 2.45 -11.33 1.94
C LEU A 54 2.59 -10.47 0.69
N PRO A 55 2.20 -10.98 -0.51
CA PRO A 55 2.21 -10.20 -1.73
C PRO A 55 1.30 -8.96 -1.64
N PRO A 56 1.55 -7.92 -2.45
CA PRO A 56 0.70 -6.73 -2.46
C PRO A 56 -0.74 -7.00 -2.92
N LYS A 57 -1.01 -8.16 -3.51
CA LYS A 57 -2.37 -8.62 -3.86
C LYS A 57 -3.36 -8.55 -2.68
N LYS A 58 -2.89 -8.67 -1.44
CA LYS A 58 -3.73 -8.58 -0.22
C LYS A 58 -4.52 -7.27 -0.12
N PHE A 59 -4.06 -6.19 -0.76
CA PHE A 59 -4.72 -4.88 -0.75
C PHE A 59 -5.89 -4.79 -1.72
N PHE A 60 -5.96 -5.69 -2.70
CA PHE A 60 -6.98 -5.67 -3.75
C PHE A 60 -7.94 -6.85 -3.63
N VAL A 61 -7.46 -7.98 -3.08
CA VAL A 61 -8.24 -9.19 -2.91
C VAL A 61 -8.09 -9.67 -1.48
N MET A 62 -9.06 -9.33 -0.64
CA MET A 62 -9.07 -9.81 0.73
C MET A 62 -9.58 -11.26 0.78
N PRO A 63 -9.10 -12.08 1.74
CA PRO A 63 -9.66 -13.43 1.94
C PRO A 63 -11.14 -13.43 2.31
N ARG A 64 -11.67 -12.31 2.81
CA ARG A 64 -13.07 -12.10 3.18
C ARG A 64 -13.45 -10.64 2.92
N ASP A 65 -14.53 -10.42 2.20
CA ASP A 65 -15.11 -9.10 1.97
C ASP A 65 -16.38 -8.91 2.80
N THR A 66 -16.54 -7.71 3.37
CA THR A 66 -17.76 -7.34 4.10
C THR A 66 -18.72 -6.69 3.12
N ILE A 67 -19.86 -7.32 2.86
CA ILE A 67 -20.88 -6.77 1.95
C ILE A 67 -21.76 -5.75 2.69
N LEU A 68 -22.18 -6.08 3.91
CA LEU A 68 -23.04 -5.24 4.74
C LEU A 68 -22.58 -5.25 6.20
N ARG A 69 -22.81 -4.13 6.90
CA ARG A 69 -22.56 -4.00 8.34
C ARG A 69 -23.83 -3.51 9.04
N LEU A 70 -24.24 -4.17 10.11
CA LEU A 70 -25.35 -3.71 10.94
C LEU A 70 -24.82 -2.71 11.97
N LYS A 71 -25.27 -1.45 11.90
CA LYS A 71 -24.92 -0.40 12.84
C LYS A 71 -26.17 0.36 13.25
N ASN A 72 -26.43 0.43 14.56
CA ASN A 72 -27.60 1.13 15.12
C ASN A 72 -28.94 0.69 14.48
N GLY A 73 -29.11 -0.61 14.23
CA GLY A 73 -30.32 -1.17 13.61
C GLY A 73 -30.48 -0.89 12.12
N ARG A 74 -29.47 -0.31 11.45
CA ARG A 74 -29.46 -0.05 10.00
C ARG A 74 -28.34 -0.83 9.33
N TRP A 75 -28.62 -1.34 8.13
CA TRP A 75 -27.60 -1.94 7.27
C TRP A 75 -26.84 -0.83 6.53
N GLU A 76 -25.53 -0.81 6.70
CA GLU A 76 -24.59 0.07 6.00
C GLU A 76 -23.77 -0.75 5.01
N ASN A 77 -23.33 -0.15 3.90
CA ASN A 77 -22.45 -0.81 2.95
C ASN A 77 -21.11 -1.15 3.64
N GLY A 78 -20.65 -2.40 3.49
CA GLY A 78 -19.40 -2.88 4.08
C GLY A 78 -18.17 -2.68 3.20
N ILE A 79 -18.37 -2.25 1.94
CA ILE A 79 -17.29 -2.01 0.99
C ILE A 79 -16.46 -0.82 1.49
N ASN A 80 -15.15 -1.01 1.58
CA ASN A 80 -14.20 0.05 1.83
C ASN A 80 -13.64 0.55 0.50
N ASP A 81 -14.02 1.77 0.11
CA ASP A 81 -13.61 2.46 -1.11
C ASP A 81 -12.57 3.56 -0.85
N GLU A 82 -11.97 3.60 0.35
CA GLU A 82 -10.94 4.58 0.68
C GLU A 82 -9.74 4.46 -0.29
N PRO A 83 -9.35 5.54 -0.97
CA PRO A 83 -8.17 5.52 -1.81
C PRO A 83 -6.91 5.32 -0.96
N PHE A 84 -5.95 4.58 -1.51
CA PHE A 84 -4.66 4.34 -0.87
C PHE A 84 -3.54 4.33 -1.91
N VAL A 85 -2.32 4.54 -1.42
CA VAL A 85 -1.09 4.47 -2.19
C VAL A 85 -0.28 3.28 -1.71
N LEU A 86 0.09 2.40 -2.64
CA LEU A 86 1.02 1.31 -2.37
C LEU A 86 2.38 1.67 -2.96
N PHE A 87 3.31 2.04 -2.09
CA PHE A 87 4.61 2.58 -2.45
C PHE A 87 5.69 1.50 -2.49
N GLY A 88 6.63 1.62 -3.44
CA GLY A 88 7.81 0.75 -3.50
C GLY A 88 7.53 -0.65 -4.03
N VAL A 89 6.45 -0.86 -4.79
CA VAL A 89 6.11 -2.17 -5.35
C VAL A 89 7.09 -2.57 -6.45
N HIS A 90 7.66 -3.77 -6.35
CA HIS A 90 8.59 -4.30 -7.35
C HIS A 90 7.86 -4.66 -8.65
N SER A 91 8.54 -4.57 -9.79
CA SER A 91 7.97 -4.87 -11.11
C SER A 91 7.37 -6.29 -11.21
N CYS A 92 8.01 -7.28 -10.59
CA CYS A 92 7.50 -8.66 -10.51
C CYS A 92 6.17 -8.73 -9.73
N ASP A 93 6.04 -7.97 -8.65
CA ASP A 93 4.81 -7.90 -7.87
C ASP A 93 3.70 -7.20 -8.67
N ILE A 94 4.01 -6.11 -9.39
CA ILE A 94 3.05 -5.43 -10.29
C ILE A 94 2.54 -6.41 -11.36
N HIS A 95 3.42 -7.26 -11.90
CA HIS A 95 2.98 -8.30 -12.83
C HIS A 95 2.02 -9.31 -12.19
N GLY A 96 2.25 -9.66 -10.92
CA GLY A 96 1.34 -10.50 -10.13
C GLY A 96 0.00 -9.85 -9.80
N LEU A 97 -0.12 -8.53 -9.97
CA LEU A 97 -1.37 -7.76 -9.84
C LEU A 97 -2.17 -7.70 -11.16
N LYS A 98 -1.80 -8.44 -12.20
CA LYS A 98 -2.69 -8.67 -13.35
C LYS A 98 -3.92 -9.46 -12.88
N ILE A 99 -4.89 -8.73 -12.34
CA ILE A 99 -6.22 -9.16 -11.92
C ILE A 99 -7.18 -8.83 -13.06
#